data_AF-A0A219T9N1-F1
#
_entry.id   AF-A0A219T9N1-F1
#
_cell.length_a   1.000
_cell.length_b   1.000
_cell.length_c   1.000
_cell.angle_alpha   90.00
_cell.angle_beta   90.00
_cell.angle_gamma   90.00
#
_symmetry.space_group_name_H-M   'P 1'
#
loop_
_entity.id
_entity.type
_entity.pdbx_description
1 polymer ?
#
loop_
_entity_poly.entity_id
_entity_poly.type
_entity_poly.pdbx_seq_one_letter_code
_entity_poly.pdbx_strand_id
1 'polypeptide(L)' 'MCSISFLVLVSISFSTFLLSLNFMLNEYCVFLEWEVVSLNSSSIVMTFLFDWMSLLFMSFVLLISSL' A
#
# COMPACT_ATOMS: atom_id res chain seq x y z
N MET A 1 -19.53 16.48 -6.09
CA MET A 1 -18.49 15.96 -5.18
C MET A 1 -18.40 14.44 -5.24
N CYS A 2 -19.47 13.68 -4.97
CA CYS A 2 -19.44 12.20 -4.96
C CYS A 2 -18.99 11.54 -6.28
N SER A 3 -19.37 12.07 -7.44
CA SER A 3 -18.93 11.51 -8.74
C SER A 3 -17.45 11.75 -9.03
N ILE A 4 -16.90 12.87 -8.54
CA ILE A 4 -15.48 13.20 -8.69
C ILE A 4 -14.66 12.30 -7.75
N SER A 5 -15.09 12.13 -6.50
CA SER A 5 -14.42 11.20 -5.57
C SER A 5 -14.49 9.75 -6.05
N PHE A 6 -15.62 9.33 -6.65
CA PHE A 6 -15.74 8.01 -7.29
C PHE A 6 -14.69 7.79 -8.38
N LEU A 7 -14.60 8.71 -9.35
CA LEU A 7 -13.62 8.63 -10.44
C LEU A 7 -12.17 8.62 -9.92
N VAL A 8 -11.86 9.46 -8.94
CA VAL A 8 -10.52 9.53 -8.35
C VAL A 8 -10.17 8.21 -7.65
N LEU A 9 -11.04 7.70 -6.77
CA LEU A 9 -10.77 6.47 -6.02
C LEU A 9 -10.64 5.25 -6.93
N VAL A 10 -11.49 5.12 -7.94
CA VAL A 10 -11.41 4.02 -8.94
C VAL A 10 -10.11 4.12 -9.76
N SER A 11 -9.69 5.33 -10.15
CA SER A 11 -8.43 5.50 -10.87
C SER A 11 -7.22 5.08 -10.03
N ILE A 12 -7.24 5.40 -8.72
CA ILE A 12 -6.19 5.02 -7.79
C ILE A 12 -6.20 3.50 -7.57
N SER A 13 -7.37 2.88 -7.36
CA SER A 13 -7.45 1.43 -7.16
C SER A 13 -6.87 0.67 -8.35
N PHE A 14 -7.17 1.10 -9.59
CA PHE A 14 -6.61 0.47 -10.78
C PHE A 14 -5.09 0.66 -10.90
N SER A 15 -4.58 1.85 -10.56
CA SER A 15 -3.13 2.08 -10.54
C SER A 15 -2.40 1.20 -9.53
N THR A 16 -2.96 1.00 -8.33
CA THR A 16 -2.38 0.13 -7.29
C THR A 16 -2.42 -1.35 -7.69
N PHE A 17 -3.45 -1.76 -8.44
CA PHE A 17 -3.53 -3.11 -8.98
C PHE A 17 -2.44 -3.36 -10.03
N LEU A 18 -2.22 -2.44 -10.97
CA LEU A 18 -1.11 -2.57 -11.93
C LEU A 18 0.26 -2.59 -11.24
N LEU A 19 0.43 -1.76 -10.20
CA LEU A 19 1.66 -1.74 -9.41
C LEU A 19 1.90 -3.10 -8.73
N SER A 20 0.86 -3.70 -8.14
CA SER A 20 0.95 -5.02 -7.49
C SER A 20 1.38 -6.14 -8.45
N LEU A 21 0.89 -6.10 -9.70
CA LEU A 21 1.30 -7.05 -10.74
C LEU A 21 2.76 -6.87 -11.15
N ASN A 22 3.22 -5.63 -11.29
CA ASN A 22 4.63 -5.35 -11.59
C ASN A 22 5.56 -5.81 -10.46
N PHE A 23 5.14 -5.66 -9.20
CA PHE A 23 5.88 -6.18 -8.04
C PHE A 23 5.94 -7.72 -8.04
N MET A 24 4.86 -8.40 -8.43
CA MET A 24 4.89 -9.86 -8.61
C MET A 24 5.86 -10.31 -9.69
N LEU A 25 5.82 -9.68 -10.87
CA LEU A 25 6.65 -10.09 -12.01
C LEU A 25 8.15 -9.96 -11.75
N ASN A 26 8.52 -8.95 -10.96
CA ASN A 26 9.92 -8.65 -10.69
C ASN A 26 10.38 -9.13 -9.30
N GLU A 27 9.51 -9.81 -8.53
CA GLU A 27 9.76 -10.24 -7.15
C GLU A 27 10.35 -9.13 -6.25
N TYR A 28 9.86 -7.90 -6.42
CA TYR A 28 10.32 -6.75 -5.64
C TYR A 28 9.54 -6.63 -4.32
N CYS A 29 10.25 -6.32 -3.24
CA CYS A 29 9.67 -5.97 -1.94
C CYS A 29 10.36 -4.71 -1.41
N VAL A 30 9.60 -3.70 -0.99
CA VAL A 30 10.13 -2.47 -0.41
C VAL A 30 9.85 -2.45 1.10
N PHE A 31 10.92 -2.26 1.88
CA PHE A 31 10.86 -2.11 3.33
C PHE A 31 11.18 -0.66 3.70
N LEU A 32 10.28 -0.04 4.47
CA LEU A 32 10.48 1.27 5.08
C LEU A 32 10.50 1.11 6.59
N GLU A 33 11.69 1.16 7.16
CA GLU A 33 11.92 1.07 8.60
C GLU A 33 12.07 2.48 9.18
N TRP A 34 11.25 2.82 10.17
CA TRP A 34 11.38 4.07 10.92
C TRP A 34 11.51 3.78 12.41
N GLU A 35 12.65 4.11 13.00
CA GLU A 35 12.84 4.06 14.45
C GLU A 35 11.97 5.11 15.14
N VAL A 36 11.06 4.67 16.02
CA VAL A 36 10.15 5.57 16.75
C VAL A 36 10.75 5.96 18.10
N VAL A 37 11.26 4.98 18.86
CA VAL A 37 11.88 5.21 20.18
C VAL A 37 12.99 4.19 20.40
N SER A 38 14.15 4.65 20.89
CA SER A 38 15.17 3.81 21.49
C SER A 38 15.05 3.83 23.02
N LEU A 39 14.73 2.67 23.62
CA LEU A 39 14.73 2.47 25.07
C LEU A 39 15.96 1.66 25.44
N ASN A 40 17.01 2.32 25.96
CA ASN A 40 18.26 1.73 26.45
C ASN A 40 18.94 0.74 25.50
N SER A 41 18.40 -0.47 25.33
CA SER A 41 18.90 -1.53 24.44
C SER A 41 17.86 -2.08 23.44
N SER A 42 16.60 -1.63 23.48
CA SER A 42 15.54 -2.03 22.54
C SER A 42 15.05 -0.81 21.76
N SER A 43 15.17 -0.85 20.43
CA SER A 43 14.51 0.10 19.54
C SER A 43 13.14 -0.43 19.13
N ILE A 44 12.13 0.42 19.19
CA ILE A 44 10.81 0.17 18.62
C ILE A 44 10.83 0.80 17.23
N VAL A 45 10.73 -0.04 16.21
CA VAL A 45 10.77 0.35 14.80
C VAL A 45 9.40 0.11 14.18
N MET A 46 8.83 1.11 13.53
CA MET A 46 7.66 0.93 12.67
C MET A 46 8.17 0.49 11.29
N THR A 47 7.68 -0.65 10.81
CA THR A 47 8.04 -1.18 9.50
C THR A 47 6.83 -1.14 8.57
N PHE A 48 6.95 -0.41 7.46
CA PHE A 48 6.01 -0.51 6.35
C PHE A 48 6.59 -1.46 5.30
N LEU A 49 5.84 -2.52 5.01
CA LEU A 49 6.21 -3.54 4.05
C LEU A 49 5.31 -3.38 2.82
N PHE A 50 5.88 -2.86 1.73
CA PHE A 50 5.24 -2.77 0.44
C PHE A 50 5.63 -3.97 -0.41
N ASP A 51 4.76 -4.96 -0.42
CA ASP A 51 4.87 -6.19 -1.22
C ASP A 51 3.63 -6.36 -2.12
N TRP A 52 3.73 -7.21 -3.13
CA TRP A 52 2.66 -7.51 -4.07
C TRP A 52 1.36 -7.93 -3.36
N MET A 53 1.48 -8.71 -2.28
CA MET A 53 0.35 -9.11 -1.42
C MET A 53 -0.36 -7.89 -0.81
N SER A 54 0.41 -6.97 -0.24
CA SER A 54 -0.13 -5.77 0.42
C SER A 54 -0.79 -4.80 -0.57
N LEU A 55 -0.20 -4.64 -1.76
CA LEU A 55 -0.72 -3.75 -2.81
C LEU A 55 -1.98 -4.32 -3.46
N LEU A 56 -2.04 -5.64 -3.67
CA LEU A 56 -3.26 -6.31 -4.13
C LEU A 56 -4.41 -6.10 -3.13
N PHE A 57 -4.17 -6.32 -1.84
CA PHE A 57 -5.18 -6.11 -0.80
C PHE A 57 -5.70 -4.67 -0.80
N MET A 58 -4.80 -3.68 -0.88
CA MET A 58 -5.18 -2.27 -0.88
C MET A 58 -6.02 -1.88 -2.10
N SER A 59 -5.78 -2.49 -3.26
CA SER A 59 -6.57 -2.22 -4.47
C SER A 59 -8.05 -2.60 -4.32
N PHE A 60 -8.34 -3.75 -3.67
CA PHE A 60 -9.72 -4.18 -3.43
C PHE A 60 -10.41 -3.33 -2.36
N VAL A 61 -9.70 -2.94 -1.31
CA VAL A 61 -10.26 -2.03 -0.28
C VAL A 61 -10.62 -0.68 -0.90
N LEU A 62 -9.76 -0.13 -1.75
CA LEU A 62 -10.03 1.13 -2.44
C LEU A 62 -11.20 1.01 -3.42
N LEU A 63 -11.33 -0.12 -4.12
CA LEU A 63 -12.46 -0.38 -5.01
C LEU A 63 -13.79 -0.43 -4.23
N ILE A 64 -13.82 -1.13 -3.09
CA ILE A 64 -15.01 -1.17 -2.22
C ILE A 64 -15.32 0.23 -1.66
N SER A 65 -14.31 1.02 -1.29
CA SER A 65 -14.51 2.37 -0.77
C SER A 65 -15.04 3.38 -1.81
N SER A 66 -14.93 3.05 -3.09
CA SER A 66 -15.45 3.90 -4.17
C SER A 66 -16.95 3.70 -4.39
N LEU A 67 -17.48 2.50 -4.14
CA LEU A 67 -18.90 2.15 -4.29
C LEU A 67 -19.78 2.85 -3.25
#